data_AF-A0A0C6F8H6-F1
#
_entry.id   AF-A0A0C6F8H6-F1
#
_cell.length_a   1.000
_cell.length_b   1.000
_cell.length_c   1.000
_cell.angle_alpha   90.00
_cell.angle_beta   90.00
_cell.angle_gamma   90.00
#
_symmetry.space_group_name_H-M   'P 1'
#
loop_
_entity.id
_entity.type
_entity.pdbx_description
1 polymer ?
#
loop_
_entity_poly.entity_id
_entity_poly.type
_entity_poly.pdbx_seq_one_letter_code
_entity_poly.pdbx_strand_id
1 'polypeptide(L)'
;MKPEPISLHTVCGLEELGHHSARGVTHVLSILDPAWPEPEAFGTYDAHHRITLRFHDIIEPTDGQILPERRDVEAILRFGEELTAETARRKTHLLIHCHAGISRSTAAMTMLLGQAHPDLDAAAVVAKVHALREKSWPNARMIAFADEALGYDGTLNEAVRRLHAEQLRIRPNLVELMRGLGRGREVDAALA
;
A
#
# COMPACT_ATOMS: atom_id res chain seq x y z
N MET A 1 9.77 -5.73 25.52
CA MET A 1 9.15 -5.35 24.24
C MET A 1 10.18 -4.51 23.49
N LYS A 2 10.63 -4.94 22.31
CA LYS A 2 11.37 -4.04 21.42
C LYS A 2 10.39 -2.92 21.02
N PRO A 3 10.80 -1.63 21.02
CA PRO A 3 9.93 -0.56 20.57
C PRO A 3 9.48 -0.88 19.14
N GLU A 4 8.16 -0.81 18.88
CA GLU A 4 7.66 -0.88 17.51
C GLU A 4 8.30 0.28 16.74
N PRO A 5 9.00 0.01 15.61
CA PRO A 5 9.69 1.05 14.87
C PRO A 5 8.69 2.15 14.50
N ILE A 6 7.55 1.84 13.88
CA ILE A 6 6.56 2.86 13.55
C ILE A 6 5.44 2.83 14.59
N SER A 7 5.19 3.96 15.25
CA SER A 7 4.21 4.00 16.34
C SER A 7 2.76 4.24 15.87
N LEU A 8 2.56 4.70 14.63
CA LEU A 8 1.24 4.86 14.04
C LEU A 8 1.28 4.75 12.50
N HIS A 9 0.32 4.02 11.96
CA HIS A 9 0.12 3.84 10.51
C HIS A 9 -1.25 4.37 10.10
N THR A 10 -1.29 5.11 8.99
CA THR A 10 -2.53 5.54 8.34
C THR A 10 -2.48 5.17 6.86
N VAL A 11 -3.56 4.55 6.36
CA VAL A 11 -3.78 4.34 4.92
C VAL A 11 -5.08 5.03 4.51
N CYS A 12 -5.02 5.92 3.52
CA CYS A 12 -6.19 6.67 3.07
C CYS A 12 -6.22 6.93 1.56
N GLY A 13 -7.34 7.45 1.07
CA GLY A 13 -7.50 8.02 -0.27
C GLY A 13 -7.32 9.54 -0.26
N LEU A 14 -7.34 10.15 -1.45
CA LEU A 14 -7.15 11.59 -1.62
C LEU A 14 -8.17 12.43 -0.85
N GLU A 15 -9.44 12.03 -0.89
CA GLU A 15 -10.55 12.74 -0.22
C GLU A 15 -10.42 12.74 1.31
N GLU A 16 -9.66 11.78 1.86
CA GLU A 16 -9.47 11.63 3.30
C GLU A 16 -8.22 12.37 3.81
N LEU A 17 -7.36 12.88 2.92
CA LEU A 17 -6.10 13.54 3.32
C LEU A 17 -6.32 14.74 4.25
N GLY A 18 -7.36 15.55 4.00
CA GLY A 18 -7.65 16.71 4.85
C GLY A 18 -7.92 16.34 6.31
N HIS A 19 -8.41 15.12 6.58
CA HIS A 19 -8.75 14.67 7.94
C HIS A 19 -7.54 14.26 8.79
N HIS A 20 -6.34 14.29 8.24
CA HIS A 20 -5.14 13.80 8.92
C HIS A 20 -4.09 14.87 9.23
N SER A 21 -4.31 16.11 8.80
CA SER A 21 -3.36 17.22 8.98
C SER A 21 -2.95 17.44 10.44
N ALA A 22 -3.92 17.41 11.36
CA ALA A 22 -3.69 17.61 12.80
C ALA A 22 -3.23 16.35 13.56
N ARG A 23 -2.93 15.23 12.87
CA ARG A 23 -2.59 13.95 13.52
C ARG A 23 -1.08 13.74 13.73
N GLY A 24 -0.28 14.80 13.60
CA GLY A 24 1.17 14.74 13.77
C GLY A 24 1.84 13.76 12.80
N VAL A 25 1.43 13.78 11.52
CA VAL A 25 2.04 12.96 10.47
C VAL A 25 3.47 13.42 10.26
N THR A 26 4.44 12.51 10.36
CA THR A 26 5.86 12.84 10.19
C THR A 26 6.42 12.36 8.86
N HIS A 27 5.80 11.33 8.27
CA HIS A 27 6.22 10.73 7.01
C HIS A 27 5.02 10.47 6.11
N VAL A 28 5.17 10.76 4.82
CA VAL A 28 4.14 10.54 3.80
C VAL A 28 4.73 9.78 2.61
N LEU A 29 4.09 8.68 2.24
CA LEU A 29 4.26 8.03 0.95
C LEU A 29 3.02 8.31 0.08
N SER A 30 3.21 9.18 -0.91
CA SER A 30 2.17 9.56 -1.88
C SER A 30 2.31 8.74 -3.14
N ILE A 31 1.24 8.04 -3.56
CA ILE A 31 1.21 7.31 -4.83
C ILE A 31 0.08 7.84 -5.70
N LEU A 32 0.43 8.50 -6.80
CA LEU A 32 -0.49 9.23 -7.66
C LEU A 32 -0.50 8.67 -9.08
N ASP A 33 -1.60 8.90 -9.80
CA ASP A 33 -1.56 8.78 -11.25
C ASP A 33 -0.60 9.84 -11.83
N PRO A 34 0.12 9.55 -12.93
CA PRO A 34 1.23 10.38 -13.40
C PRO A 34 0.89 11.86 -13.62
N ALA A 35 -0.27 12.14 -14.20
CA ALA A 35 -0.72 13.51 -14.48
C ALA A 35 -1.47 14.18 -13.30
N TRP A 36 -1.66 13.47 -12.18
CA TRP A 36 -2.42 14.01 -11.06
C TRP A 36 -1.60 15.08 -10.32
N PRO A 37 -2.18 16.25 -9.98
CA PRO A 37 -1.46 17.30 -9.26
C PRO A 37 -1.07 16.84 -7.84
N GLU A 38 -0.08 17.52 -7.26
CA GLU A 38 0.23 17.34 -5.84
C GLU A 38 -0.99 17.71 -4.98
N PRO A 39 -1.39 16.90 -3.99
CA PRO A 39 -2.55 17.20 -3.16
C PRO A 39 -2.36 18.47 -2.34
N GLU A 40 -3.26 19.45 -2.53
CA GLU A 40 -3.25 20.72 -1.79
C GLU A 40 -3.41 20.53 -0.28
N ALA A 41 -4.06 19.43 0.14
CA ALA A 41 -4.26 19.09 1.55
C ALA A 41 -2.96 19.11 2.38
N PHE A 42 -1.82 18.77 1.77
CA PHE A 42 -0.53 18.80 2.44
C PHE A 42 -0.07 20.20 2.85
N GLY A 43 -0.64 21.27 2.27
CA GLY A 43 -0.39 22.64 2.73
C GLY A 43 -0.91 22.94 4.14
N THR A 44 -1.74 22.05 4.71
CA THR A 44 -2.27 22.17 6.08
C THR A 44 -1.53 21.29 7.10
N TYR A 45 -0.56 20.50 6.64
CA TYR A 45 0.21 19.60 7.50
C TYR A 45 1.40 20.33 8.10
N ASP A 46 1.83 19.89 9.28
CA ASP A 46 3.15 20.25 9.80
C ASP A 46 4.26 19.77 8.85
N ALA A 47 5.48 20.30 9.04
CA ALA A 47 6.64 19.85 8.28
C ALA A 47 6.83 18.32 8.43
N HIS A 48 6.85 17.63 7.29
CA HIS A 48 6.93 16.18 7.20
C HIS A 48 7.86 15.78 6.07
N HIS A 49 8.47 14.60 6.20
CA HIS A 49 9.20 13.98 5.11
C HIS A 49 8.21 13.33 4.14
N ARG A 50 8.35 13.59 2.83
CA ARG A 50 7.44 13.05 1.81
C ARG A 50 8.19 12.57 0.58
N ILE A 51 7.83 11.38 0.11
CA ILE A 51 8.14 10.95 -1.24
C ILE A 51 6.86 10.76 -2.07
N THR A 52 6.93 11.04 -3.36
CA THR A 52 5.83 10.87 -4.31
C THR A 52 6.23 9.94 -5.44
N LEU A 53 5.46 8.86 -5.64
CA LEU A 53 5.60 7.92 -6.75
C LEU A 53 4.44 8.10 -7.74
N ARG A 54 4.71 7.88 -9.03
CA ARG A 54 3.79 8.22 -10.12
C ARG A 54 3.64 7.08 -11.13
N PHE A 55 2.56 6.30 -10.97
CA PHE A 55 2.17 5.20 -11.85
C PHE A 55 0.70 4.86 -11.64
N HIS A 56 0.04 4.28 -12.64
CA HIS A 56 -1.38 3.95 -12.59
C HIS A 56 -1.65 2.66 -11.81
N ASP A 57 -2.87 2.49 -11.32
CA ASP A 57 -3.29 1.32 -10.56
C ASP A 57 -3.66 0.11 -11.44
N ILE A 58 -2.70 -0.35 -12.24
CA ILE A 58 -2.88 -1.48 -13.17
C ILE A 58 -1.94 -2.65 -12.84
N ILE A 59 -2.31 -3.83 -13.32
CA ILE A 59 -1.56 -5.08 -13.14
C ILE A 59 -1.05 -5.66 -14.46
N GLU A 60 -1.56 -5.16 -15.59
CA GLU A 60 -1.21 -5.58 -16.94
C GLU A 60 -0.91 -4.36 -17.81
N PRO A 61 -0.01 -4.46 -18.80
CA PRO A 61 0.23 -3.40 -19.76
C PRO A 61 -1.08 -2.91 -20.38
N THR A 62 -1.31 -1.60 -20.30
CA THR A 62 -2.51 -0.94 -20.84
C THR A 62 -2.06 0.29 -21.61
N ASP A 63 -2.57 0.45 -22.83
CA ASP A 63 -2.15 1.54 -23.72
C ASP A 63 -2.30 2.91 -23.06
N GLY A 64 -1.25 3.72 -23.15
CA GLY A 64 -1.21 5.06 -22.56
C GLY A 64 -1.08 5.10 -21.04
N GLN A 65 -0.98 3.95 -20.36
CA GLN A 65 -0.85 3.88 -18.91
C GLN A 65 0.53 3.38 -18.46
N ILE A 66 1.10 4.09 -17.49
CA ILE A 66 2.32 3.70 -16.78
C ILE A 66 2.00 2.61 -15.75
N LEU A 67 2.51 1.41 -15.98
CA LEU A 67 2.40 0.24 -15.10
C LEU A 67 3.39 0.36 -13.93
N PRO A 68 3.07 -0.09 -12.69
CA PRO A 68 4.08 -0.22 -11.64
C PRO A 68 5.16 -1.22 -12.04
N GLU A 69 6.40 -0.86 -11.76
CA GLU A 69 7.59 -1.64 -12.07
C GLU A 69 8.39 -1.95 -10.80
N ARG A 70 9.37 -2.86 -10.92
CA ARG A 70 10.22 -3.27 -9.79
C ARG A 70 10.87 -2.08 -9.08
N ARG A 71 11.34 -1.08 -9.85
CA ARG A 71 11.96 0.14 -9.31
C ARG A 71 11.04 0.94 -8.37
N ASP A 72 9.73 0.87 -8.56
CA ASP A 72 8.76 1.56 -7.70
C ASP A 72 8.66 0.85 -6.36
N VAL A 73 8.64 -0.48 -6.36
CA VAL A 73 8.68 -1.31 -5.14
C VAL A 73 10.01 -1.12 -4.40
N GLU A 74 11.13 -1.10 -5.10
CA GLU A 74 12.43 -0.81 -4.51
C GLU A 74 12.49 0.60 -3.89
N ALA A 75 11.83 1.60 -4.51
CA ALA A 75 11.73 2.93 -3.93
C ALA A 75 10.92 2.95 -2.63
N ILE A 76 9.82 2.19 -2.56
CA ILE A 76 9.03 2.03 -1.34
C ILE A 76 9.87 1.35 -0.25
N LEU A 77 10.60 0.28 -0.57
CA LEU A 77 11.43 -0.43 0.40
C LEU A 77 12.59 0.43 0.91
N ARG A 78 13.26 1.22 0.04
CA ARG A 78 14.29 2.19 0.46
C ARG A 78 13.72 3.23 1.44
N PHE A 79 12.52 3.74 1.16
CA PHE A 79 11.83 4.65 2.07
C PHE A 79 11.54 3.99 3.44
N GLY A 80 11.20 2.71 3.46
CA GLY A 80 11.01 1.95 4.70
C GLY A 80 12.30 1.74 5.51
N GLU A 81 13.45 1.57 4.85
CA GLU A 81 14.77 1.51 5.50
C GLU A 81 15.10 2.85 6.19
N GLU A 82 14.89 3.96 5.49
CA GLU A 82 15.08 5.31 6.01
C GLU A 82 14.17 5.57 7.23
N LEU A 83 12.89 5.21 7.11
CA LEU A 83 11.92 5.33 8.18
C LEU A 83 12.34 4.51 9.42
N THR A 84 12.77 3.27 9.22
CA THR A 84 13.23 2.41 10.33
C THR A 84 14.43 3.04 11.05
N ALA A 85 15.39 3.61 10.32
CA ALA A 85 16.53 4.30 10.92
C ALA A 85 16.12 5.55 11.73
N GLU A 86 15.08 6.29 11.29
CA GLU A 86 14.55 7.44 12.02
C GLU A 86 13.77 7.06 13.28
N THR A 87 13.02 5.97 13.22
CA THR A 87 12.17 5.53 14.33
C THR A 87 12.94 5.17 15.59
N ALA A 88 14.16 4.68 15.44
CA ALA A 88 15.07 4.45 16.56
C ALA A 88 15.40 5.74 17.35
N ARG A 89 15.17 6.92 16.75
CA ARG A 89 15.51 8.23 17.32
C ARG A 89 14.29 8.99 17.83
N ARG A 90 13.10 8.76 17.27
CA ARG A 90 11.88 9.48 17.60
C ARG A 90 10.62 8.70 17.23
N LYS A 91 9.50 9.06 17.86
CA LYS A 91 8.17 8.56 17.48
C LYS A 91 7.83 9.01 16.05
N THR A 92 7.37 8.09 15.20
CA THR A 92 6.94 8.40 13.83
C THR A 92 5.47 8.06 13.60
N HIS A 93 4.85 8.81 12.69
CA HIS A 93 3.53 8.52 12.14
C HIS A 93 3.66 8.52 10.61
N LEU A 94 3.49 7.32 10.04
CA LEU A 94 3.51 7.10 8.60
C LEU A 94 2.09 7.16 8.04
N LEU A 95 1.88 8.04 7.07
CA LEU A 95 0.68 8.08 6.24
C LEU A 95 1.04 7.61 4.82
N ILE A 96 0.28 6.65 4.29
CA ILE A 96 0.38 6.22 2.89
C ILE A 96 -0.96 6.49 2.23
N HIS A 97 -0.94 7.12 1.05
CA HIS A 97 -2.17 7.31 0.30
C HIS A 97 -2.00 7.00 -1.18
N CYS A 98 -3.14 6.72 -1.81
CA CYS A 98 -3.29 6.79 -3.25
C CYS A 98 -4.62 7.47 -3.57
N HIS A 99 -5.21 7.23 -4.75
CA HIS A 99 -6.48 7.86 -5.10
C HIS A 99 -7.64 7.38 -4.21
N ALA A 100 -7.94 6.07 -4.23
CA ALA A 100 -9.04 5.51 -3.43
C ALA A 100 -8.61 5.01 -2.05
N GLY A 101 -7.30 4.87 -1.81
CA GLY A 101 -6.76 4.24 -0.61
C GLY A 101 -7.14 2.77 -0.50
N ILE A 102 -7.15 2.05 -1.62
CA ILE A 102 -7.64 0.67 -1.74
C ILE A 102 -6.56 -0.29 -2.24
N SER A 103 -5.75 0.09 -3.24
CA SER A 103 -4.87 -0.85 -3.96
C SER A 103 -3.38 -0.52 -3.89
N ARG A 104 -2.93 0.57 -4.53
CA ARG A 104 -1.50 0.97 -4.46
C ARG A 104 -1.00 1.24 -3.05
N SER A 105 -1.75 2.02 -2.26
CA SER A 105 -1.33 2.38 -0.90
C SER A 105 -1.38 1.22 0.08
N THR A 106 -2.32 0.29 -0.08
CA THR A 106 -2.37 -0.91 0.76
C THR A 106 -1.28 -1.90 0.37
N ALA A 107 -0.93 -2.02 -0.92
CA ALA A 107 0.23 -2.79 -1.35
C ALA A 107 1.54 -2.22 -0.79
N ALA A 108 1.70 -0.90 -0.83
CA ALA A 108 2.83 -0.24 -0.19
C ALA A 108 2.86 -0.45 1.32
N MET A 109 1.71 -0.38 2.01
CA MET A 109 1.65 -0.70 3.44
C MET A 109 2.02 -2.16 3.73
N THR A 110 1.59 -3.11 2.89
CA THR A 110 2.00 -4.52 2.99
C THR A 110 3.52 -4.66 2.92
N MET A 111 4.17 -3.97 1.97
CA MET A 111 5.64 -3.98 1.82
C MET A 111 6.34 -3.47 3.08
N LEU A 112 5.92 -2.30 3.57
CA LEU A 112 6.57 -1.64 4.71
C LEU A 112 6.37 -2.41 6.01
N LEU A 113 5.20 -3.03 6.21
CA LEU A 113 4.96 -3.89 7.37
C LEU A 113 5.76 -5.20 7.29
N GLY A 114 5.84 -5.83 6.11
CA GLY A 114 6.65 -7.03 5.92
C GLY A 114 8.14 -6.76 6.16
N GLN A 115 8.64 -5.64 5.64
CA GLN A 115 10.03 -5.21 5.86
C GLN A 115 10.33 -4.89 7.33
N ALA A 116 9.44 -4.16 8.02
CA ALA A 116 9.65 -3.75 9.41
C ALA A 116 9.52 -4.91 10.41
N HIS A 117 8.87 -6.00 10.01
CA HIS A 117 8.59 -7.16 10.86
C HIS A 117 8.95 -8.48 10.16
N PRO A 118 10.26 -8.75 9.94
CA PRO A 118 10.71 -9.95 9.23
C PRO A 118 10.33 -11.27 9.93
N ASP A 119 9.97 -11.21 11.21
CA ASP A 119 9.50 -12.37 11.97
C ASP A 119 8.01 -12.71 11.72
N LEU A 120 7.25 -11.83 11.04
CA LEU A 120 5.84 -12.07 10.72
C LEU A 120 5.70 -12.84 9.42
N ASP A 121 4.85 -13.87 9.46
CA ASP A 121 4.40 -14.53 8.24
C ASP A 121 3.53 -13.58 7.37
N ALA A 122 3.41 -13.95 6.09
CA ALA A 122 2.65 -13.19 5.11
C ALA A 122 1.19 -12.96 5.52
N ALA A 123 0.54 -13.94 6.16
CA ALA A 123 -0.86 -13.85 6.56
C ALA A 123 -1.05 -12.80 7.67
N ALA A 124 -0.14 -12.76 8.64
CA ALA A 124 -0.14 -11.77 9.71
C ALA A 124 0.12 -10.35 9.19
N VAL A 125 1.02 -10.19 8.21
CA VAL A 125 1.25 -8.90 7.53
C VAL A 125 -0.03 -8.42 6.84
N VAL A 126 -0.65 -9.26 6.02
CA VAL A 126 -1.88 -8.92 5.29
C VAL A 126 -3.05 -8.65 6.23
N ALA A 127 -3.17 -9.41 7.33
CA ALA A 127 -4.19 -9.18 8.35
C ALA A 127 -4.03 -7.81 9.03
N LYS A 128 -2.80 -7.37 9.32
CA LYS A 128 -2.52 -6.02 9.84
C LYS A 128 -2.95 -4.94 8.86
N VAL A 129 -2.67 -5.10 7.56
CA VAL A 129 -3.12 -4.14 6.53
C VAL A 129 -4.64 -4.08 6.47
N HIS A 130 -5.31 -5.22 6.48
CA HIS A 130 -6.77 -5.27 6.46
C HIS A 130 -7.40 -4.61 7.70
N ALA A 131 -6.81 -4.82 8.89
CA ALA A 131 -7.23 -4.15 10.12
C ALA A 131 -7.03 -2.62 10.08
N LEU A 132 -5.98 -2.13 9.40
CA LEU A 132 -5.77 -0.69 9.19
C LEU A 132 -6.73 -0.12 8.13
N ARG A 133 -7.12 -0.92 7.14
CA ARG A 133 -7.94 -0.48 6.01
C ARG A 133 -8.87 -1.62 5.56
N GLU A 134 -10.07 -1.67 6.12
CA GLU A 134 -11.03 -2.77 5.87
C GLU A 134 -11.34 -2.98 4.37
N LYS A 135 -11.34 -1.92 3.57
CA LYS A 135 -11.55 -2.00 2.12
C LYS A 135 -10.28 -2.29 1.29
N SER A 136 -9.23 -2.83 1.90
CA SER A 136 -7.96 -3.11 1.24
C SER A 136 -8.09 -4.17 0.14
N TRP A 137 -7.56 -3.84 -1.04
CA TRP A 137 -7.37 -4.72 -2.19
C TRP A 137 -5.95 -4.50 -2.74
N PRO A 138 -4.89 -4.98 -2.07
CA PRO A 138 -3.51 -4.71 -2.50
C PRO A 138 -3.25 -5.09 -3.96
N ASN A 139 -2.52 -4.25 -4.69
CA ASN A 139 -2.16 -4.48 -6.09
C ASN A 139 -1.28 -5.72 -6.25
N ALA A 140 -1.79 -6.79 -6.86
CA ALA A 140 -1.10 -8.08 -6.95
C ALA A 140 0.22 -8.01 -7.72
N ARG A 141 0.36 -7.12 -8.70
CA ARG A 141 1.62 -6.93 -9.41
C ARG A 141 2.70 -6.34 -8.50
N MET A 142 2.35 -5.32 -7.74
CA MET A 142 3.24 -4.74 -6.74
C MET A 142 3.60 -5.77 -5.66
N ILE A 143 2.63 -6.57 -5.22
CA ILE A 143 2.83 -7.65 -4.24
C ILE A 143 3.77 -8.73 -4.79
N ALA A 144 3.67 -9.10 -6.07
CA ALA A 144 4.58 -10.07 -6.67
C ALA A 144 6.05 -9.62 -6.64
N PHE A 145 6.33 -8.34 -6.91
CA PHE A 145 7.69 -7.81 -6.76
C PHE A 145 8.13 -7.74 -5.30
N ALA A 146 7.22 -7.43 -4.37
CA ALA A 146 7.52 -7.36 -2.94
C ALA A 146 7.79 -8.73 -2.33
N ASP A 147 7.03 -9.73 -2.73
CA ASP A 147 7.16 -11.12 -2.29
C ASP A 147 8.58 -11.64 -2.59
N GLU A 148 9.06 -11.42 -3.82
CA GLU A 148 10.43 -11.75 -4.24
C GLU A 148 11.47 -10.91 -3.47
N ALA A 149 11.27 -9.59 -3.37
CA ALA A 149 12.24 -8.68 -2.75
C ALA A 149 12.40 -8.91 -1.23
N LEU A 150 11.35 -9.36 -0.55
CA LEU A 150 11.33 -9.61 0.89
C LEU A 150 11.55 -11.09 1.26
N GLY A 151 11.64 -11.99 0.27
CA GLY A 151 11.88 -13.41 0.50
C GLY A 151 10.69 -14.15 1.11
N TYR A 152 9.47 -13.83 0.68
CA TYR A 152 8.25 -14.51 1.13
C TYR A 152 7.95 -15.81 0.35
N ASP A 153 8.75 -16.19 -0.64
CA ASP A 153 8.66 -17.45 -1.39
C ASP A 153 7.23 -17.77 -1.92
N GLY A 154 6.51 -16.74 -2.37
CA GLY A 154 5.14 -16.83 -2.90
C GLY A 154 4.04 -16.74 -1.83
N THR A 155 4.38 -16.77 -0.54
CA THR A 155 3.39 -16.77 0.55
C THR A 155 2.69 -15.41 0.70
N LEU A 156 3.33 -14.30 0.31
CA LEU A 156 2.71 -12.97 0.34
C LEU A 156 1.69 -12.81 -0.78
N ASN A 157 2.01 -13.33 -1.98
CA ASN A 157 1.06 -13.44 -3.08
C ASN A 157 -0.18 -14.27 -2.68
N GLU A 158 0.03 -15.43 -2.06
CA GLU A 158 -1.04 -16.30 -1.56
C GLU A 158 -1.92 -15.60 -0.53
N ALA A 159 -1.31 -14.92 0.46
CA ALA A 159 -2.04 -14.21 1.50
C ALA A 159 -2.90 -13.07 0.94
N VAL A 160 -2.37 -12.30 -0.02
CA VAL A 160 -3.14 -11.24 -0.70
C VAL A 160 -4.26 -11.81 -1.56
N ARG A 161 -4.04 -12.93 -2.27
CA ARG A 161 -5.09 -13.62 -3.03
C ARG A 161 -6.26 -14.05 -2.14
N ARG A 162 -5.95 -14.59 -0.94
CA ARG A 162 -6.98 -14.96 0.05
C ARG A 162 -7.76 -13.75 0.57
N LEU A 163 -7.08 -12.61 0.81
CA LEU A 163 -7.76 -11.37 1.15
C LEU A 163 -8.69 -10.91 0.02
N HIS A 164 -8.27 -10.98 -1.25
CA HIS A 164 -9.15 -10.67 -2.39
C HIS A 164 -10.38 -11.60 -2.40
N ALA A 165 -10.20 -12.90 -2.17
CA ALA A 165 -11.30 -13.87 -2.10
C ALA A 165 -12.29 -13.53 -0.97
N GLU A 166 -11.78 -13.15 0.21
CA GLU A 166 -12.60 -12.68 1.32
C GLU A 166 -13.38 -11.41 0.97
N GLN A 167 -12.74 -10.44 0.33
CA GLN A 167 -13.39 -9.21 -0.13
C GLN A 167 -14.52 -9.50 -1.12
N LEU A 168 -14.32 -10.43 -2.07
CA LEU A 168 -15.36 -10.84 -3.01
C LEU A 168 -16.52 -11.58 -2.30
N ARG A 169 -16.22 -12.39 -1.28
CA ARG A 169 -17.25 -13.06 -0.48
C ARG A 169 -18.11 -12.07 0.29
N ILE A 170 -17.50 -11.03 0.88
CA ILE A 170 -18.19 -10.00 1.65
C ILE A 170 -18.92 -9.00 0.72
N ARG A 171 -18.34 -8.70 -0.44
CA ARG A 171 -18.81 -7.70 -1.40
C ARG A 171 -18.85 -8.28 -2.83
N PRO A 172 -19.84 -9.14 -3.16
CA PRO A 172 -19.88 -9.83 -4.45
C PRO A 172 -19.95 -8.90 -5.67
N ASN A 173 -20.50 -7.69 -5.48
CA ASN A 173 -20.56 -6.66 -6.52
C ASN A 173 -19.17 -6.15 -6.96
N LEU A 174 -18.11 -6.43 -6.19
CA LEU A 174 -16.74 -6.10 -6.60
C LEU A 174 -16.27 -6.94 -7.79
N VAL A 175 -16.84 -8.10 -8.07
CA VAL A 175 -16.42 -8.96 -9.20
C VAL A 175 -16.49 -8.19 -10.52
N GLU A 176 -17.65 -7.65 -10.86
CA GLU A 176 -17.86 -6.93 -12.12
C GLU A 176 -17.09 -5.61 -12.14
N LEU A 177 -17.08 -4.88 -11.02
CA LEU A 177 -16.32 -3.63 -10.89
C LEU A 177 -14.83 -3.84 -11.16
N MET A 178 -14.21 -4.82 -10.50
CA MET A 178 -12.78 -5.08 -10.64
C MET A 178 -12.44 -5.55 -12.05
N ARG A 179 -13.27 -6.41 -12.67
CA ARG A 179 -13.08 -6.77 -14.08
C ARG A 179 -13.16 -5.55 -15.00
N GLY A 180 -14.14 -4.66 -14.80
CA GLY A 180 -14.28 -3.42 -15.57
C GLY A 180 -13.10 -2.46 -15.42
N LEU A 181 -12.40 -2.51 -14.28
CA LEU A 181 -11.18 -1.73 -14.01
C LEU A 181 -9.90 -2.40 -14.54
N GLY A 182 -10.00 -3.46 -15.35
CA GLY A 182 -8.82 -4.19 -15.85
C GLY A 182 -8.13 -5.05 -14.78
N ARG A 183 -8.83 -5.39 -13.69
CA ARG A 183 -8.32 -6.21 -12.57
C ARG A 183 -8.81 -7.66 -12.63
N GLY A 184 -9.18 -8.13 -13.82
CA GLY A 184 -9.77 -9.45 -14.03
C GLY A 184 -8.91 -10.59 -13.50
N ARG A 185 -7.58 -10.55 -13.71
CA ARG A 185 -6.67 -11.59 -13.22
C ARG A 185 -6.67 -11.76 -11.70
N GLU A 186 -6.84 -10.67 -10.94
CA GLU A 186 -6.94 -10.75 -9.47
C GLU A 186 -8.24 -11.41 -9.06
N VAL A 187 -9.34 -11.08 -9.74
CA VAL A 187 -10.65 -11.70 -9.51
C VAL A 187 -10.60 -13.19 -9.84
N ASP A 188 -10.03 -13.56 -10.99
CA ASP A 188 -9.90 -14.95 -11.42
C ASP A 188 -9.05 -15.75 -10.42
N ALA A 189 -7.92 -15.20 -9.98
CA ALA A 189 -7.05 -15.83 -8.99
C ALA A 189 -7.76 -15.98 -7.62
N ALA A 190 -8.54 -14.98 -7.20
CA ALA A 190 -9.28 -15.02 -5.95
C ALA A 190 -10.42 -16.05 -5.93
N LEU A 191 -10.97 -16.40 -7.09
CA LEU A 191 -12.08 -17.36 -7.23
C LEU A 191 -11.63 -18.78 -7.55
N ALA A 192 -10.34 -18.99 -7.82
CA ALA A 192 -9.73 -20.30 -8.08
C ALA A 192 -9.46 -21.08 -6.79
#